data_AF-A0A1B7MNU4-F1
#
_entry.id   AF-A0A1B7MNU4-F1
#
_cell.length_a   1.000
_cell.length_b   1.000
_cell.length_c   1.000
_cell.angle_alpha   90.00
_cell.angle_beta   90.00
_cell.angle_gamma   90.00
#
_symmetry.space_group_name_H-M   'P 1'
#
loop_
_entity.id
_entity.type
_entity.pdbx_description
1 polymer ?
#
loop_
_entity_poly.entity_id
_entity_poly.type
_entity_poly.pdbx_seq_one_letter_code
_entity_poly.pdbx_strand_id
1 'polypeptide(L)'
;MTIVHSTGVFTHNILWCQCCGSEPQQHMQLLNARLFPASISFLDHFLIDALECKTSAMSFFQKLCCLTNNASPDCVPNQYHELMRTSRQFRDLMNCKRFGFGHDMKVQPGQGELALFCTTCPQPGINMPLWLVMQRYVVDGNFTAQHMNMKQPHLDVSLSDGLGYMVTEGEYQAHLSSAVESKERSYCSNHRAVNASNTNRSNLRATGVAATACARHGCFILHSVVDFQKGER
;
A
#
# COMPACT_ATOMS: atom_id res chain seq x y z
N MET A 1 -8.18 11.52 25.80
CA MET A 1 -7.93 11.04 24.43
C MET A 1 -6.90 11.95 23.78
N THR A 2 -5.97 11.38 23.03
CA THR A 2 -4.98 12.13 22.24
C THR A 2 -5.55 12.39 20.85
N ILE A 3 -5.50 13.64 20.40
CA ILE A 3 -5.96 14.10 19.10
C ILE A 3 -4.77 14.69 18.37
N VAL A 4 -4.49 14.18 17.17
CA VAL A 4 -3.43 14.68 16.30
C VAL A 4 -4.05 15.60 15.26
N HIS A 5 -3.48 16.80 15.11
CA HIS A 5 -3.88 17.80 14.13
C HIS A 5 -2.63 18.30 13.38
N SER A 6 -2.82 19.01 12.26
CA SER A 6 -1.70 19.56 11.47
C SER A 6 -0.82 20.55 12.24
N THR A 7 -1.34 21.11 13.33
CA THR A 7 -0.63 22.06 14.20
C THR A 7 0.05 21.42 15.40
N GLY A 8 -0.16 20.12 15.65
CA GLY A 8 0.41 19.44 16.81
C GLY A 8 -0.46 18.32 17.38
N VAL A 9 -0.07 17.83 18.55
CA VAL A 9 -0.68 16.71 19.28
C VAL A 9 -1.28 17.25 20.58
N PHE A 10 -2.58 17.03 20.78
CA PHE A 10 -3.32 17.59 21.89
C PHE A 10 -4.00 16.51 22.70
N THR A 11 -3.99 16.65 24.04
CA THR A 11 -4.68 15.74 24.94
C THR A 11 -5.93 16.41 25.47
N HIS A 12 -7.09 15.82 25.18
CA HIS A 12 -8.39 16.33 25.61
C HIS A 12 -9.18 15.29 26.41
N ASN A 13 -10.00 15.77 27.35
CA ASN A 13 -11.00 14.96 28.01
C ASN A 13 -12.23 14.89 27.11
N ILE A 14 -12.66 13.68 26.76
CA ILE A 14 -13.85 13.45 25.93
C ILE A 14 -14.96 12.92 26.82
N LEU A 15 -16.12 13.54 26.71
CA LEU A 15 -17.37 13.06 27.31
C LEU A 15 -18.17 12.35 26.23
N TRP A 16 -18.53 11.10 26.50
CA TRP A 16 -19.33 10.29 25.60
C TRP A 16 -20.81 10.64 25.74
N CYS A 17 -21.51 10.78 24.61
CA CYS A 17 -22.94 11.03 24.62
C CYS A 17 -23.67 9.78 25.14
N GLN A 18 -24.59 9.99 26.08
CA GLN A 18 -25.46 8.95 26.64
C GLN A 18 -26.95 9.27 26.44
N CYS A 19 -27.25 10.25 25.59
CA CYS A 19 -28.63 10.66 25.32
C CYS A 19 -29.40 9.52 24.63
N CYS A 20 -30.72 9.46 24.86
CA CYS A 20 -31.59 8.54 24.14
C CYS A 20 -31.48 8.81 22.62
N GLY A 21 -31.17 7.78 21.83
CA GLY A 21 -30.96 7.87 20.38
C GLY A 21 -29.52 8.21 19.95
N SER A 22 -28.57 8.39 20.88
CA SER A 22 -27.16 8.53 20.51
C SER A 22 -26.54 7.18 20.13
N GLU A 23 -25.56 7.20 19.21
CA GLU A 23 -24.79 6.01 18.83
C GLU A 23 -24.14 5.36 20.06
N PRO A 24 -24.41 4.08 20.36
CA PRO A 24 -23.85 3.43 21.55
C PRO A 24 -22.35 3.13 21.39
N GLN A 25 -21.88 3.03 20.14
CA GLN A 25 -20.50 2.70 19.84
C GLN A 25 -19.63 3.96 19.84
N GLN A 26 -18.61 4.00 20.69
CA GLN A 26 -17.72 5.16 20.84
C GLN A 26 -17.06 5.58 19.53
N HIS A 27 -16.63 4.63 18.69
CA HIS A 27 -16.02 4.95 17.40
C HIS A 27 -17.01 5.60 16.42
N MET A 28 -18.30 5.25 16.49
CA MET A 28 -19.35 5.91 15.70
C MET A 28 -19.62 7.32 16.21
N GLN A 29 -19.60 7.54 17.53
CA GLN A 29 -19.68 8.91 18.08
C GLN A 29 -18.49 9.77 17.61
N LEU A 30 -17.27 9.22 17.62
CA LEU A 30 -16.09 9.91 17.09
C LEU A 30 -16.19 10.15 15.58
N LEU A 31 -16.72 9.20 14.82
CA LEU A 31 -16.93 9.35 13.38
C LEU A 31 -17.91 10.48 13.08
N ASN A 32 -19.03 10.53 13.79
CA ASN A 32 -20.02 11.61 13.69
C ASN A 32 -19.42 12.98 14.09
N ALA A 33 -18.50 12.99 15.06
CA ALA A 33 -17.75 14.17 15.46
C ALA A 33 -16.56 14.50 14.53
N ARG A 34 -16.35 13.73 13.45
CA ARG A 34 -15.23 13.87 12.49
C ARG A 34 -13.83 13.71 13.13
N LEU A 35 -13.76 12.94 14.22
CA LEU A 35 -12.54 12.63 14.96
C LEU A 35 -12.03 11.20 14.69
N PHE A 36 -12.86 10.33 14.10
CA PHE A 36 -12.46 8.96 13.76
C PHE A 36 -12.08 8.82 12.27
N PRO A 37 -11.01 8.07 11.95
CA PRO A 37 -9.90 7.64 12.83
C PRO A 37 -8.80 8.72 12.93
N ALA A 38 -8.84 9.70 12.03
CA ALA A 38 -8.13 10.97 12.02
C ALA A 38 -8.92 11.93 11.10
N SER A 39 -8.67 13.24 11.18
CA SER A 39 -9.35 14.16 10.26
C SER A 39 -8.82 14.00 8.82
N ILE A 40 -9.71 14.11 7.83
CA ILE A 40 -9.36 14.01 6.41
C ILE A 40 -8.30 15.06 6.04
N SER A 41 -8.48 16.30 6.51
CA SER A 41 -7.53 17.40 6.25
C SER A 41 -6.12 17.15 6.81
N PHE A 42 -6.01 16.46 7.94
CA PHE A 42 -4.71 16.07 8.50
C PHE A 42 -4.01 15.04 7.62
N LEU A 43 -4.76 14.02 7.18
CA LEU A 43 -4.22 12.96 6.32
C LEU A 43 -3.85 13.49 4.93
N ASP A 44 -4.62 14.43 4.37
CA ASP A 44 -4.27 15.13 3.14
C ASP A 44 -2.95 15.90 3.28
N HIS A 45 -2.77 16.65 4.37
CA HIS A 45 -1.51 17.36 4.63
C HIS A 45 -0.33 16.40 4.74
N PHE A 46 -0.50 15.27 5.45
CA PHE A 46 0.53 14.23 5.50
C PHE A 46 0.88 13.68 4.11
N LEU A 47 -0.12 13.39 3.28
CA LEU A 47 0.11 12.88 1.92
C LEU A 47 0.85 13.90 1.03
N ILE A 48 0.48 15.17 1.11
CA ILE A 48 1.15 16.24 0.35
C ILE A 48 2.61 16.38 0.81
N ASP A 49 2.88 16.42 2.11
CA ASP A 49 4.26 16.47 2.64
C ASP A 49 5.10 15.24 2.24
N ALA A 50 4.48 14.06 2.19
CA ALA A 50 5.14 12.85 1.75
C ALA A 50 5.48 12.88 0.25
N LEU A 51 4.59 13.41 -0.59
CA LEU A 51 4.76 13.43 -2.06
C LEU A 51 5.65 14.59 -2.53
N GLU A 52 5.35 15.82 -2.10
CA GLU A 52 6.04 17.02 -2.58
C GLU A 52 7.38 17.23 -1.88
N CYS A 53 7.40 17.03 -0.55
CA CYS A 53 8.59 17.28 0.26
C CYS A 53 9.45 16.02 0.48
N LYS A 54 9.02 14.85 -0.02
CA LYS A 54 9.67 13.54 0.24
C LYS A 54 9.87 13.25 1.73
N THR A 55 8.94 13.74 2.55
CA THR A 55 9.05 13.64 4.01
C THR A 55 8.68 12.23 4.46
N SER A 56 9.56 11.58 5.21
CA SER A 56 9.24 10.28 5.82
C SER A 56 8.13 10.44 6.87
N ALA A 57 7.33 9.40 7.10
CA ALA A 57 6.30 9.43 8.14
C ALA A 57 6.87 9.77 9.54
N MET A 58 8.10 9.30 9.82
CA MET A 58 8.79 9.59 11.08
C MET A 58 9.16 11.07 11.16
N SER A 59 9.74 11.63 10.10
CA SER A 59 10.11 13.05 10.03
C SER A 59 8.88 13.96 10.13
N PHE A 60 7.77 13.57 9.48
CA PHE A 60 6.49 14.27 9.58
C PHE A 60 5.96 14.25 11.02
N PHE A 61 6.00 13.10 11.68
CA PHE A 61 5.57 13.00 13.07
C PHE A 61 6.48 13.79 14.02
N GLN A 62 7.80 13.77 13.81
CA GLN A 62 8.74 14.57 14.59
C GLN A 62 8.48 16.08 14.42
N LYS A 63 8.15 16.53 13.20
CA LYS A 63 7.69 17.91 12.94
C LYS A 63 6.48 18.25 13.81
N LEU A 64 5.50 17.37 13.93
CA LEU A 64 4.34 17.57 14.81
C LEU A 64 4.74 17.65 16.30
N CYS A 65 5.66 16.81 16.75
CA CYS A 65 6.19 16.88 18.11
C CYS A 65 6.83 18.24 18.40
N CYS A 66 7.68 18.73 17.48
CA CYS A 66 8.32 20.05 17.63
C CYS A 66 7.30 21.20 17.58
N LEU A 67 6.27 21.12 16.73
CA LEU A 67 5.19 22.11 16.69
C LEU A 67 4.38 22.14 18.01
N THR A 68 4.24 20.98 18.65
CA THR A 68 3.50 20.83 19.92
C THR A 68 4.30 21.36 21.11
N ASN A 69 5.56 20.95 21.22
CA ASN A 69 6.46 21.38 22.28
C ASN A 69 7.91 21.34 21.78
N ASN A 70 8.38 22.47 21.26
CA ASN A 70 9.74 22.56 20.73
C ASN A 70 10.84 22.43 21.80
N ALA A 71 10.54 22.78 23.06
CA ALA A 71 11.51 22.69 24.15
C ALA A 71 11.73 21.24 24.62
N SER A 72 10.73 20.37 24.46
CA SER A 72 10.80 18.96 24.84
C SER A 72 9.88 18.10 23.95
N PRO A 73 10.26 17.88 22.68
CA PRO A 73 9.44 17.15 21.72
C PRO A 73 9.24 15.67 22.14
N ASP A 74 10.19 15.10 22.87
CA ASP A 74 10.12 13.72 23.36
C ASP A 74 9.05 13.52 24.45
N CYS A 75 8.55 14.60 25.07
CA CYS A 75 7.45 14.55 26.01
C CYS A 75 6.07 14.46 25.33
N VAL A 76 6.01 14.63 24.01
CA VAL A 76 4.76 14.56 23.24
C VAL A 76 4.34 13.09 23.09
N PRO A 77 3.07 12.73 23.36
CA PRO A 77 2.62 11.35 23.19
C PRO A 77 2.85 10.82 21.78
N ASN A 78 3.56 9.71 21.67
CA ASN A 78 3.83 9.07 20.40
C ASN A 78 2.55 8.45 19.82
N GLN A 79 2.20 8.84 18.60
CA GLN A 79 1.04 8.36 17.82
C GLN A 79 1.47 7.94 16.40
N TYR A 80 2.75 7.61 16.23
CA TYR A 80 3.33 7.23 14.93
C TYR A 80 2.67 5.99 14.34
N HIS A 81 2.41 4.96 15.16
CA HIS A 81 1.80 3.72 14.68
C HIS A 81 0.34 3.92 14.25
N GLU A 82 -0.37 4.83 14.91
CA GLU A 82 -1.72 5.26 14.60
C GLU A 82 -1.73 6.05 13.28
N LEU A 83 -0.78 6.99 13.09
CA LEU A 83 -0.58 7.68 11.81
C LEU A 83 -0.34 6.70 10.65
N MET A 84 0.52 5.70 10.84
CA MET A 84 0.81 4.69 9.80
C MET A 84 -0.40 3.81 9.48
N ARG A 85 -1.23 3.48 10.47
CA ARG A 85 -2.46 2.70 10.27
C ARG A 85 -3.54 3.52 9.56
N THR A 86 -3.82 4.72 10.07
CA THR A 86 -4.86 5.62 9.53
C THR A 86 -4.52 6.13 8.14
N SER A 87 -3.25 6.44 7.84
CA SER A 87 -2.83 6.83 6.48
C SER A 87 -2.96 5.69 5.47
N ARG A 88 -2.76 4.42 5.87
CA ARG A 88 -3.03 3.27 5.00
C ARG A 88 -4.52 3.13 4.68
N GLN A 89 -5.36 3.14 5.71
CA GLN A 89 -6.82 3.09 5.54
C GLN A 89 -7.34 4.26 4.71
N PHE A 90 -6.82 5.47 4.94
CA PHE A 90 -7.21 6.64 4.18
C PHE A 90 -6.88 6.53 2.70
N ARG A 91 -5.65 6.10 2.36
CA ARG A 91 -5.25 5.89 0.96
C ARG A 91 -6.11 4.83 0.27
N ASP A 92 -6.41 3.75 0.97
CA ASP A 92 -7.28 2.68 0.47
C ASP A 92 -8.70 3.21 0.18
N LEU A 93 -9.31 3.91 1.13
CA LEU A 93 -10.62 4.56 0.96
C LEU A 93 -10.62 5.59 -0.18
N MET A 94 -9.56 6.39 -0.30
CA MET A 94 -9.42 7.35 -1.40
C MET A 94 -9.26 6.64 -2.75
N ASN A 95 -8.59 5.47 -2.78
CA ASN A 95 -8.49 4.67 -3.98
C ASN A 95 -9.85 4.08 -4.37
N CYS A 96 -10.57 3.46 -3.44
CA CYS A 96 -11.94 2.97 -3.68
C CYS A 96 -12.86 4.09 -4.19
N LYS A 97 -12.83 5.28 -3.56
CA LYS A 97 -13.59 6.44 -4.01
C LYS A 97 -13.21 6.85 -5.44
N ARG A 98 -11.92 6.88 -5.79
CA ARG A 98 -11.43 7.25 -7.12
C ARG A 98 -11.99 6.34 -8.22
N PHE A 99 -12.16 5.06 -7.93
CA PHE A 99 -12.69 4.07 -8.87
C PHE A 99 -14.21 3.86 -8.78
N GLY A 100 -14.92 4.67 -7.97
CA GLY A 100 -16.37 4.61 -7.86
C GLY A 100 -16.91 3.65 -6.79
N PHE A 101 -16.05 2.97 -6.05
CA PHE A 101 -16.40 2.05 -4.94
C PHE A 101 -16.53 2.77 -3.59
N GLY A 102 -16.64 4.10 -3.58
CA GLY A 102 -16.83 4.89 -2.36
C GLY A 102 -18.28 4.89 -1.84
N HIS A 103 -19.23 4.49 -2.68
CA HIS A 103 -20.65 4.44 -2.39
C HIS A 103 -21.23 3.11 -2.90
N ASP A 104 -22.22 2.57 -2.18
CA ASP A 104 -22.84 1.24 -2.39
C ASP A 104 -21.99 0.05 -1.92
N MET A 105 -22.31 -0.47 -0.72
CA MET A 105 -21.62 -1.62 -0.11
C MET A 105 -21.93 -2.97 -0.79
N LYS A 106 -22.82 -2.99 -1.79
CA LYS A 106 -23.26 -4.24 -2.42
C LYS A 106 -22.27 -4.77 -3.46
N VAL A 107 -21.50 -3.88 -4.09
CA VAL A 107 -20.56 -4.23 -5.15
C VAL A 107 -19.15 -3.98 -4.64
N GLN A 108 -18.38 -5.05 -4.50
CA GLN A 108 -16.96 -4.97 -4.17
C GLN A 108 -16.14 -4.94 -5.47
N PRO A 109 -15.00 -4.25 -5.49
CA PRO A 109 -14.09 -4.29 -6.63
C PRO A 109 -13.57 -5.71 -6.88
N GLY A 110 -13.47 -6.07 -8.15
CA GLY A 110 -12.82 -7.28 -8.63
C GLY A 110 -11.30 -7.14 -8.74
N GLN A 111 -10.66 -8.20 -9.27
CA GLN A 111 -9.22 -8.22 -9.48
C GLN A 111 -8.78 -7.13 -10.47
N GLY A 112 -7.79 -6.34 -10.05
CA GLY A 112 -7.24 -5.23 -10.85
C GLY A 112 -8.16 -4.03 -11.07
N GLU A 113 -9.38 -4.01 -10.52
CA GLU A 113 -10.35 -2.93 -10.77
C GLU A 113 -10.00 -1.61 -10.07
N LEU A 114 -9.12 -1.64 -9.07
CA LEU A 114 -8.56 -0.47 -8.39
C LEU A 114 -7.20 -0.02 -8.97
N ALA A 115 -6.89 -0.43 -10.20
CA ALA A 115 -5.67 -0.03 -10.91
C ALA A 115 -5.99 0.63 -12.26
N LEU A 116 -5.10 1.52 -12.70
CA LEU A 116 -5.26 2.24 -13.97
C LEU A 116 -4.51 1.51 -15.07
N PHE A 117 -5.20 1.16 -16.14
CA PHE A 117 -4.56 0.64 -17.34
C PHE A 117 -3.96 1.78 -18.17
N CYS A 118 -3.08 1.42 -19.10
CA CYS A 118 -2.55 2.38 -20.06
C CYS A 118 -3.62 2.78 -21.09
N THR A 119 -4.18 3.98 -20.94
CA THR A 119 -5.24 4.51 -21.82
C THR A 119 -4.76 4.79 -23.24
N THR A 120 -3.46 5.06 -23.42
CA THR A 120 -2.84 5.31 -24.73
C THR A 120 -2.44 4.03 -25.46
N CYS A 121 -2.29 2.90 -24.74
CA CYS A 121 -2.04 1.63 -25.40
C CYS A 121 -3.29 1.14 -26.12
N PRO A 122 -3.12 0.37 -27.21
CA PRO A 122 -4.22 -0.41 -27.79
C PRO A 122 -4.91 -1.25 -26.70
N GLN A 123 -6.20 -1.04 -26.49
CA GLN A 123 -7.05 -1.83 -25.60
C GLN A 123 -8.21 -2.37 -26.45
N PRO A 124 -8.12 -3.63 -26.92
CA PRO A 124 -9.20 -4.29 -27.64
C PRO A 124 -10.57 -4.12 -26.98
N GLY A 125 -11.54 -3.61 -27.73
CA GLY A 125 -12.91 -3.43 -27.24
C GLY A 125 -13.14 -2.19 -26.36
N ILE A 126 -12.08 -1.46 -25.99
CA ILE A 126 -12.19 -0.21 -25.23
C ILE A 126 -11.93 0.99 -26.15
N ASN A 127 -10.72 1.07 -26.69
CA ASN A 127 -10.30 2.21 -27.52
C ASN A 127 -9.88 1.82 -28.94
N MET A 128 -9.83 0.52 -29.27
CA MET A 128 -9.55 0.01 -30.62
C MET A 128 -10.22 -1.35 -30.88
N PRO A 129 -10.46 -1.72 -32.16
CA PRO A 129 -11.05 -3.01 -32.52
C PRO A 129 -10.09 -4.20 -32.29
N LEU A 130 -10.65 -5.38 -32.00
CA LEU A 130 -9.94 -6.59 -31.54
C LEU A 130 -8.84 -7.14 -32.48
N TRP A 131 -8.87 -6.83 -33.77
CA TRP A 131 -8.05 -7.47 -34.80
C TRP A 131 -6.74 -6.73 -35.14
N LEU A 132 -6.42 -5.62 -34.45
CA LEU A 132 -5.26 -4.75 -34.73
C LEU A 132 -4.33 -4.54 -33.53
N VAL A 133 -3.77 -5.60 -32.92
CA VAL A 133 -2.93 -5.38 -31.73
C VAL A 133 -1.61 -6.15 -31.73
N MET A 134 -0.52 -5.38 -31.69
CA MET A 134 0.76 -5.81 -31.11
C MET A 134 1.01 -4.95 -29.87
N GLN A 135 0.60 -5.45 -28.69
CA GLN A 135 1.02 -4.87 -27.42
C GLN A 135 2.45 -5.33 -27.12
N ARG A 136 3.29 -4.39 -26.70
CA ARG A 136 4.65 -4.68 -26.24
C ARG A 136 4.69 -4.48 -24.74
N TYR A 137 5.12 -5.52 -24.05
CA TYR A 137 5.31 -5.51 -22.61
C TYR A 137 6.79 -5.62 -22.27
N VAL A 138 7.16 -5.01 -21.15
CA VAL A 138 8.45 -5.18 -20.50
C VAL A 138 8.18 -5.70 -19.10
N VAL A 139 8.97 -6.65 -18.65
CA VAL A 139 8.96 -7.14 -17.27
C VAL A 139 10.27 -6.69 -16.65
N ASP A 140 10.19 -6.08 -15.47
CA ASP A 140 11.37 -5.63 -14.73
C ASP A 140 11.22 -5.97 -13.24
N GLY A 141 12.36 -6.19 -12.58
CA GLY A 141 12.46 -6.65 -11.21
C GLY A 141 13.21 -5.67 -10.31
N ASN A 142 12.60 -5.29 -9.19
CA ASN A 142 13.24 -4.52 -8.13
C ASN A 142 13.63 -5.41 -6.94
N PHE A 143 14.91 -5.79 -6.87
CA PHE A 143 15.47 -6.63 -5.79
C PHE A 143 15.81 -5.87 -4.49
N THR A 144 15.59 -4.55 -4.47
CA THR A 144 15.76 -3.72 -3.26
C THR A 144 14.44 -3.57 -2.50
N ALA A 145 13.30 -3.82 -3.14
CA ALA A 145 11.98 -3.83 -2.53
C ALA A 145 11.76 -5.11 -1.70
N GLN A 146 12.49 -5.22 -0.60
CA GLN A 146 12.47 -6.40 0.27
C GLN A 146 11.35 -6.31 1.29
N HIS A 147 10.63 -7.41 1.48
CA HIS A 147 9.61 -7.54 2.50
C HIS A 147 10.09 -8.52 3.57
N MET A 148 10.18 -8.06 4.82
CA MET A 148 10.56 -8.91 5.95
C MET A 148 9.38 -9.76 6.43
N ASN A 149 9.68 -10.93 7.01
CA ASN A 149 8.67 -11.72 7.68
C ASN A 149 8.07 -10.94 8.85
N MET A 150 6.73 -10.88 8.88
CA MET A 150 5.99 -10.23 9.95
C MET A 150 6.10 -11.04 11.24
N LYS A 151 6.36 -10.37 12.37
CA LYS A 151 6.40 -11.01 13.69
C LYS A 151 5.08 -11.69 14.05
N GLN A 152 3.96 -11.10 13.62
CA GLN A 152 2.60 -11.62 13.82
C GLN A 152 1.84 -11.61 12.48
N PRO A 153 1.99 -12.66 11.66
CA PRO A 153 1.41 -12.71 10.32
C PRO A 153 -0.13 -12.57 10.30
N HIS A 154 -0.82 -13.06 11.33
CA HIS A 154 -2.28 -12.96 11.43
C HIS A 154 -2.79 -11.52 11.62
N LEU A 155 -1.92 -10.56 11.94
CA LEU A 155 -2.26 -9.14 12.02
C LEU A 155 -1.91 -8.37 10.73
N ASP A 156 -1.23 -9.02 9.79
CA ASP A 156 -0.88 -8.45 8.49
C ASP A 156 -2.06 -8.64 7.52
N VAL A 157 -3.04 -7.75 7.65
CA VAL A 157 -4.27 -7.78 6.84
C VAL A 157 -4.09 -6.88 5.63
N SER A 158 -4.20 -7.47 4.44
CA SER A 158 -4.26 -6.71 3.19
C SER A 158 -5.59 -5.98 3.07
N LEU A 159 -5.55 -4.70 2.70
CA LEU A 159 -6.76 -3.90 2.42
C LEU A 159 -7.24 -4.09 0.98
N SER A 160 -6.34 -4.43 0.06
CA SER A 160 -6.59 -4.43 -1.38
C SER A 160 -5.90 -5.60 -2.10
N ASP A 161 -5.98 -6.80 -1.53
CA ASP A 161 -5.34 -8.01 -2.09
C ASP A 161 -5.89 -8.33 -3.48
N GLY A 162 -5.02 -8.35 -4.49
CA GLY A 162 -5.41 -8.56 -5.89
C GLY A 162 -6.25 -7.44 -6.51
N LEU A 163 -6.69 -6.43 -5.76
CA LEU A 163 -7.61 -5.41 -6.27
C LEU A 163 -6.91 -4.36 -7.15
N GLY A 164 -5.60 -4.22 -7.02
CA GLY A 164 -4.80 -3.24 -7.77
C GLY A 164 -3.81 -3.87 -8.75
N TYR A 165 -2.57 -3.39 -8.74
CA TYR A 165 -1.52 -3.91 -9.62
C TYR A 165 -0.94 -5.25 -9.14
N MET A 166 -0.93 -5.49 -7.82
CA MET A 166 -0.45 -6.74 -7.23
C MET A 166 -1.41 -7.89 -7.57
N VAL A 167 -0.85 -9.07 -7.85
CA VAL A 167 -1.62 -10.31 -8.00
C VAL A 167 -2.21 -10.73 -6.65
N THR A 168 -3.33 -11.44 -6.66
CA THR A 168 -3.95 -12.00 -5.46
C THR A 168 -2.97 -12.98 -4.79
N GLU A 169 -2.70 -12.80 -3.49
CA GLU A 169 -1.70 -13.61 -2.78
C GLU A 169 -2.03 -15.11 -2.85
N GLY A 170 -3.30 -15.50 -2.61
CA GLY A 170 -3.70 -16.90 -2.59
C GLY A 170 -3.48 -17.63 -3.92
N GLU A 171 -3.83 -16.98 -5.03
CA GLU A 171 -3.65 -17.52 -6.38
C GLU A 171 -2.17 -17.62 -6.75
N TYR A 172 -1.39 -16.61 -6.36
CA TYR A 172 0.04 -16.59 -6.61
C TYR A 172 0.78 -17.68 -5.82
N GLN A 173 0.43 -17.91 -4.55
CA GLN A 173 1.01 -19.01 -3.76
C GLN A 173 0.66 -20.39 -4.33
N ALA A 174 -0.56 -20.55 -4.87
CA ALA A 174 -0.95 -21.78 -5.57
C ALA A 174 -0.11 -21.98 -6.84
N HIS A 175 0.11 -20.91 -7.62
CA HIS A 175 0.99 -20.94 -8.79
C HIS A 175 2.43 -21.35 -8.41
N LEU A 176 3.01 -20.70 -7.41
CA LEU A 176 4.36 -20.99 -6.92
C LEU A 176 4.53 -22.43 -6.45
N SER A 177 3.48 -23.03 -5.88
CA SER A 177 3.50 -24.44 -5.44
C SER A 177 3.50 -25.43 -6.61
N SER A 178 2.94 -25.03 -7.75
CA SER A 178 2.86 -25.86 -8.97
C SER A 178 4.02 -25.62 -9.95
N ALA A 179 4.76 -24.53 -9.78
CA ALA A 179 5.82 -24.13 -10.69
C ALA A 179 7.02 -25.10 -10.61
N VAL A 180 7.46 -25.60 -11.76
CA VAL A 180 8.66 -26.45 -11.86
C VAL A 180 9.91 -25.57 -11.95
N GLU A 181 10.75 -25.63 -10.94
CA GLU A 181 12.00 -24.87 -10.89
C GLU A 181 13.14 -25.57 -11.63
N SER A 182 13.64 -24.96 -12.71
CA SER A 182 14.95 -25.30 -13.26
C SER A 182 16.02 -24.44 -12.61
N LYS A 183 16.88 -25.03 -11.78
CA LYS A 183 18.05 -24.32 -11.25
C LYS A 183 19.07 -24.11 -12.37
N GLU A 184 19.11 -22.92 -12.94
CA GLU A 184 20.21 -22.51 -13.82
C GLU A 184 21.45 -22.24 -12.97
N ARG A 185 22.34 -23.22 -12.91
CA ARG A 185 23.65 -23.05 -12.28
C ARG A 185 24.60 -22.44 -13.30
N SER A 186 24.90 -21.14 -13.17
CA SER A 186 25.94 -20.52 -13.99
C SER A 186 27.32 -21.03 -13.54
N TYR A 187 28.06 -21.70 -14.43
CA TYR A 187 29.43 -22.14 -14.18
C TYR A 187 30.49 -21.04 -14.41
N CYS A 188 30.06 -19.84 -14.81
CA CYS A 188 30.95 -18.71 -15.09
C CYS A 188 31.35 -17.98 -13.79
N SER A 189 32.65 -17.78 -13.58
CA SER A 189 33.24 -17.22 -12.35
C SER A 189 32.81 -15.77 -12.03
N ASN A 190 32.31 -15.02 -13.03
CA ASN A 190 31.94 -13.62 -12.89
C ASN A 190 30.43 -13.37 -12.69
N HIS A 191 29.59 -14.40 -12.64
CA HIS A 191 28.15 -14.26 -12.36
C HIS A 191 27.84 -14.20 -10.86
N ARG A 192 28.54 -13.34 -10.11
CA ARG A 192 28.26 -13.15 -8.67
C ARG A 192 26.85 -12.65 -8.40
N ALA A 193 26.27 -11.85 -9.30
CA ALA A 193 24.92 -11.33 -9.17
C ALA A 193 23.87 -12.46 -9.17
N VAL A 194 23.97 -13.42 -10.09
CA VAL A 194 23.09 -14.59 -10.18
C VAL A 194 23.25 -15.52 -8.97
N ASN A 195 24.49 -15.69 -8.49
CA ASN A 195 24.74 -16.51 -7.31
C ASN A 195 24.27 -15.83 -6.01
N ALA A 196 24.35 -14.50 -5.91
CA ALA A 196 23.91 -13.74 -4.75
C ALA A 196 22.37 -13.58 -4.71
N SER A 197 21.70 -13.41 -5.85
CA SER A 197 20.24 -13.32 -5.94
C SER A 197 19.57 -14.65 -5.56
N ASN A 198 20.22 -15.78 -5.85
CA ASN A 198 19.78 -17.13 -5.47
C ASN A 198 20.03 -17.49 -4.00
N THR A 199 20.56 -16.58 -3.18
CA THR A 199 20.84 -16.87 -1.77
C THR A 199 19.56 -16.75 -0.96
N ASN A 200 19.12 -17.86 -0.37
CA ASN A 200 17.92 -17.91 0.46
C ASN A 200 18.11 -17.04 1.72
N ARG A 201 17.24 -16.03 1.92
CA ARG A 201 17.24 -15.15 3.09
C ARG A 201 16.03 -15.48 3.95
N SER A 202 16.21 -16.33 4.96
CA SER A 202 15.12 -16.87 5.80
C SER A 202 14.33 -15.81 6.58
N ASN A 203 14.88 -14.61 6.74
CA ASN A 203 14.22 -13.48 7.41
C ASN A 203 13.29 -12.67 6.48
N LEU A 204 13.34 -12.89 5.16
CA LEU A 204 12.52 -12.19 4.17
C LEU A 204 11.32 -13.05 3.76
N ARG A 205 10.17 -12.39 3.63
CA ARG A 205 8.97 -12.91 2.96
C ARG A 205 9.09 -12.75 1.46
N ALA A 206 9.61 -11.61 1.00
CA ALA A 206 9.91 -11.35 -0.40
C ALA A 206 11.29 -10.71 -0.57
N THR A 207 12.04 -11.15 -1.57
CA THR A 207 13.38 -10.64 -1.89
C THR A 207 13.36 -9.46 -2.86
N GLY A 208 12.21 -9.17 -3.45
CA GLY A 208 12.01 -8.12 -4.43
C GLY A 208 10.60 -8.18 -5.00
N VAL A 209 10.33 -7.35 -6.01
CA VAL A 209 9.05 -7.29 -6.71
C VAL A 209 9.30 -7.23 -8.21
N ALA A 210 8.57 -8.00 -9.01
CA ALA A 210 8.50 -7.84 -10.45
C ALA A 210 7.22 -7.12 -10.87
N ALA A 211 7.32 -6.27 -11.88
CA ALA A 211 6.18 -5.64 -12.50
C ALA A 211 6.22 -5.82 -14.02
N THR A 212 5.06 -6.05 -14.61
CA THR A 212 4.88 -5.94 -16.06
C THR A 212 4.39 -4.54 -16.39
N ALA A 213 5.01 -3.88 -17.36
CA ALA A 213 4.64 -2.57 -17.84
C ALA A 213 4.47 -2.55 -19.36
N CYS A 214 3.67 -1.64 -19.88
CA CYS A 214 3.66 -1.39 -21.32
C CYS A 214 5.00 -0.76 -21.75
N ALA A 215 5.63 -1.33 -22.77
CA ALA A 215 6.99 -0.95 -23.19
C ALA A 215 7.10 0.51 -23.65
N ARG A 216 5.98 1.10 -24.11
CA ARG A 216 5.96 2.43 -24.72
C ARG A 216 5.72 3.55 -23.72
N HIS A 217 4.87 3.32 -22.71
CA HIS A 217 4.43 4.38 -21.79
C HIS A 217 4.78 4.09 -20.32
N GLY A 218 5.31 2.91 -20.00
CA GLY A 218 5.72 2.54 -18.65
C GLY A 218 4.57 2.36 -17.66
N CYS A 219 3.32 2.31 -18.13
CA CYS A 219 2.18 2.03 -17.27
C CYS A 219 2.18 0.56 -16.88
N PHE A 220 2.05 0.27 -15.59
CA PHE A 220 1.93 -1.10 -15.10
C PHE A 220 0.67 -1.78 -15.63
N ILE A 221 0.78 -3.07 -15.89
CA ILE A 221 -0.34 -3.92 -16.25
C ILE A 221 -1.09 -4.29 -14.97
N LEU A 222 -2.42 -4.24 -15.05
CA LEU A 222 -3.31 -4.58 -13.94
C LEU A 222 -3.02 -6.02 -13.47
N HIS A 223 -3.08 -6.27 -12.16
CA HIS A 223 -2.98 -7.62 -11.59
C HIS A 223 -1.79 -8.44 -12.16
N SER A 224 -0.61 -7.82 -12.24
CA SER A 224 0.59 -8.43 -12.87
C SER A 224 1.88 -8.24 -12.08
N VAL A 225 1.80 -7.51 -10.97
CA VAL A 225 2.94 -7.27 -10.09
C VAL A 225 3.00 -8.40 -9.07
N VAL A 226 4.18 -8.99 -8.90
CA VAL A 226 4.39 -10.18 -8.08
C VAL A 226 5.59 -10.04 -7.16
N ASP A 227 5.50 -10.64 -5.99
CA ASP A 227 6.60 -10.73 -5.04
C ASP A 227 7.58 -11.82 -5.44
N PHE A 228 8.86 -11.49 -5.48
CA PHE A 228 9.91 -12.47 -5.65
C PHE A 228 10.19 -13.21 -4.34
N GLN A 229 10.28 -14.54 -4.40
CA GLN A 229 10.60 -15.39 -3.27
C GLN A 229 12.11 -15.63 -3.14
N LYS A 230 12.84 -15.73 -4.26
CA LYS A 230 14.30 -15.95 -4.29
C LYS A 230 14.93 -15.39 -5.57
N GLY A 231 15.44 -14.16 -5.53
CA GLY A 231 16.03 -13.56 -6.74
C GLY A 231 14.96 -13.23 -7.77
N GLU A 232 15.10 -13.65 -9.02
CA GLU A 232 14.07 -13.51 -10.09
C GLU A 232 13.01 -14.62 -10.07
N ARG A 233 12.86 -15.30 -8.92
CA ARG A 233 11.85 -16.33 -8.68
C ARG A 233 10.60 -15.72 -8.07
#